data_AF-K1S1F1-F1
#
_entry.id   AF-K1S1F1-F1
#
_cell.length_a   1.000
_cell.length_b   1.000
_cell.length_c   1.000
_cell.angle_alpha   90.00
_cell.angle_beta   90.00
_cell.angle_gamma   90.00
#
_symmetry.space_group_name_H-M   'P 1'
#
loop_
_entity.id
_entity.type
_entity.pdbx_description
1 polymer ?
#
loop_
_entity_poly.entity_id
_entity_poly.type
_entity_poly.pdbx_seq_one_letter_code
_entity_poly.pdbx_strand_id
1 'polypeptide(L)'
;MQLHLYGCVTCKFPPTATEIAFCYKGDIYKVPANGGTATQLTTQASYECSPIWSPDSKQIAFASDRNGNFDLFVMSADGGAARRLTTHSASEIPSTFTTDGNYILFSASIQDPANSALFPTSAMTELYKVPVTGGRTEQVLGTPAEMVCFDKSGKTFLYQDRKGFEDEWRKHHTSSITRDVWLYDSENGKHTNLTAHAGEDRNPVFAPDGQTVYFLSERDG
;
A
#
# COMPACT_ATOMS: atom_id res chain seq x y z
N MET A 1 22.81 14.38 -0.53
CA MET A 1 22.54 12.94 -0.39
C MET A 1 21.31 12.64 -1.22
N GLN A 2 21.49 12.05 -2.40
CA GLN A 2 20.40 11.78 -3.33
C GLN A 2 19.69 10.52 -2.86
N LEU A 3 18.51 10.68 -2.26
CA LEU A 3 17.60 9.59 -1.93
C LEU A 3 17.25 8.90 -3.26
N HIS A 4 17.95 7.81 -3.56
CA HIS A 4 17.59 6.93 -4.66
C HIS A 4 16.44 6.07 -4.16
N LEU A 5 15.22 6.50 -4.50
CA LEU A 5 13.95 5.89 -4.13
C LEU A 5 13.74 4.63 -4.97
N TYR A 6 14.51 3.58 -4.69
CA TYR A 6 14.25 2.23 -5.21
C TYR A 6 13.29 1.53 -4.24
N GLY A 7 12.04 1.35 -4.68
CA GLY A 7 11.03 0.56 -3.96
C GLY A 7 10.07 1.39 -3.11
N CYS A 8 8.79 1.31 -3.47
CA CYS A 8 7.60 1.67 -2.69
C CYS A 8 7.76 2.86 -1.71
N VAL A 9 7.77 4.08 -2.25
CA VAL A 9 7.58 5.28 -1.43
C VAL A 9 6.09 5.49 -1.22
N THR A 10 5.49 4.73 -0.31
CA THR A 10 4.24 5.19 0.30
C THR A 10 4.62 6.23 1.34
N CYS A 11 4.82 7.49 0.93
CA CYS A 11 4.77 8.62 1.85
C CYS A 11 3.33 8.72 2.38
N LYS A 12 2.98 7.90 3.36
CA LYS A 12 1.73 8.04 4.09
C LYS A 12 1.97 8.93 5.27
N PHE A 13 1.56 10.19 5.11
CA PHE A 13 1.59 11.19 6.15
C PHE A 13 0.64 10.76 7.27
N PRO A 14 1.11 10.66 8.52
CA PRO A 14 0.18 10.74 9.63
C PRO A 14 -0.54 12.10 9.61
N PRO A 15 -1.77 12.23 10.14
CA PRO A 15 -2.47 13.51 10.22
C PRO A 15 -1.71 14.61 10.97
N THR A 16 -0.66 14.24 11.71
CA THR A 16 0.26 15.11 12.48
C THR A 16 1.72 14.99 12.04
N ALA A 17 1.99 14.51 10.81
CA ALA A 17 3.29 14.05 10.27
C ALA A 17 4.54 14.85 10.68
N THR A 18 5.17 14.47 11.78
CA THR A 18 6.53 14.90 12.14
C THR A 18 7.60 13.92 11.68
N GLU A 19 7.24 12.74 11.17
CA GLU A 19 8.17 11.67 10.81
C GLU A 19 7.80 10.99 9.48
N ILE A 20 8.82 10.41 8.82
CA ILE A 20 8.74 9.64 7.57
C ILE A 20 9.35 8.27 7.85
N ALA A 21 8.66 7.18 7.44
CA ALA A 21 9.22 5.83 7.44
C ALA A 21 9.59 5.42 6.01
N PHE A 22 10.73 4.75 5.84
CA PHE A 22 11.23 4.32 4.54
C PHE A 22 12.12 3.09 4.65
N CYS A 23 12.37 2.44 3.51
CA CYS A 23 13.26 1.28 3.43
C CYS A 23 14.65 1.69 2.94
N TYR A 24 15.69 1.16 3.56
CA TYR A 24 17.06 1.33 3.10
C TYR A 24 17.87 0.08 3.40
N LYS A 25 18.53 -0.47 2.36
CA LYS A 25 19.36 -1.70 2.46
C LYS A 25 18.67 -2.91 3.11
N GLY A 26 17.35 -3.02 2.95
CA GLY A 26 16.57 -4.13 3.49
C GLY A 26 16.05 -3.87 4.90
N ASP A 27 16.33 -2.73 5.53
CA ASP A 27 15.79 -2.38 6.84
C ASP A 27 14.80 -1.22 6.77
N ILE A 28 13.91 -1.12 7.75
CA ILE A 28 13.02 0.01 7.96
C ILE A 28 13.73 1.08 8.80
N TYR A 29 13.67 2.32 8.32
CA TYR A 29 14.16 3.51 9.01
C TYR A 29 13.01 4.51 9.23
N LYS A 30 13.17 5.37 10.24
CA LYS A 30 12.37 6.58 10.41
C LYS A 30 13.23 7.84 10.49
N VAL A 31 12.71 8.97 10.03
CA VAL A 31 13.39 10.27 10.07
C VAL A 31 12.38 11.39 10.31
N PRO A 32 12.75 12.49 11.00
CA PRO A 32 11.88 13.66 11.08
C PRO A 32 11.54 14.23 9.69
N ALA A 33 10.29 14.63 9.49
CA ALA A 33 9.78 15.16 8.22
C ALA A 33 10.40 16.51 7.85
N ASN A 34 10.85 17.29 8.85
CA ASN A 34 11.63 18.51 8.66
C ASN A 34 13.13 18.25 8.41
N GLY A 35 13.52 16.99 8.26
CA GLY A 35 14.90 16.55 8.11
C GLY A 35 15.59 16.32 9.45
N GLY A 36 16.67 15.54 9.42
CA GLY A 36 17.43 15.18 10.62
C GLY A 36 18.07 13.81 10.50
N THR A 37 18.40 13.22 11.65
CA THR A 37 19.02 11.90 11.73
C THR A 37 17.99 10.81 11.52
N ALA A 38 18.24 9.90 10.58
CA ALA A 38 17.44 8.70 10.42
C ALA A 38 17.80 7.67 11.49
N THR A 39 16.78 7.02 12.07
CA THR A 39 16.90 5.96 13.07
C THR A 39 16.47 4.64 12.43
N GLN A 40 17.32 3.63 12.54
CA GLN A 40 17.02 2.26 12.10
C GLN A 40 16.05 1.58 13.07
N LEU A 41 14.98 0.96 12.56
CA LEU A 41 13.94 0.29 13.36
C LEU A 41 14.02 -1.24 13.29
N THR A 42 14.49 -1.80 12.17
CA THR A 42 14.73 -3.24 12.01
C THR A 42 16.21 -3.51 11.77
N THR A 43 16.71 -4.67 12.21
CA THR A 43 18.16 -5.00 12.20
C THR A 43 18.43 -6.47 11.86
N GLN A 44 17.46 -7.14 11.25
CA GLN A 44 17.49 -8.59 11.07
C GLN A 44 18.20 -8.95 9.78
N ALA A 45 18.58 -10.23 9.62
CA ALA A 45 19.16 -10.72 8.37
C ALA A 45 18.12 -10.94 7.24
N SER A 46 16.96 -10.32 7.34
CA SER A 46 15.85 -10.37 6.39
C SER A 46 15.70 -9.05 5.63
N TYR A 47 14.97 -9.08 4.52
CA TYR A 47 14.51 -7.88 3.83
C TYR A 47 13.16 -7.44 4.38
N GLU A 48 13.07 -6.16 4.73
CA GLU A 48 11.85 -5.45 5.06
C GLU A 48 11.50 -4.40 4.01
N CYS A 49 10.21 -4.31 3.66
CA CYS A 49 9.73 -3.35 2.68
C CYS A 49 8.33 -2.79 3.00
N SER A 50 7.96 -1.72 2.29
CA SER A 50 6.62 -1.10 2.28
C SER A 50 6.08 -0.72 3.68
N PRO A 51 6.78 0.10 4.48
CA PRO A 51 6.30 0.52 5.78
C PRO A 51 5.07 1.44 5.64
N ILE A 52 4.04 1.16 6.43
CA ILE A 52 2.83 1.98 6.54
C ILE A 52 2.55 2.31 8.01
N TRP A 53 2.06 3.52 8.25
CA TRP A 53 1.73 4.00 9.60
C TRP A 53 0.29 3.66 9.99
N SER A 54 0.09 3.31 11.26
CA SER A 54 -1.25 3.27 11.85
C SER A 54 -1.87 4.68 11.91
N PRO A 55 -3.21 4.81 11.92
CA PRO A 55 -3.87 6.13 11.92
C PRO A 55 -3.51 6.98 13.14
N ASP A 56 -3.20 6.33 14.27
CA ASP A 56 -2.77 6.96 15.51
C ASP A 56 -1.25 7.21 15.60
N SER A 57 -0.49 6.89 14.55
CA SER A 57 0.97 7.03 14.46
C SER A 57 1.77 6.21 15.48
N LYS A 58 1.16 5.24 16.17
CA LYS A 58 1.85 4.45 17.21
C LYS A 58 2.47 3.16 16.71
N GLN A 59 2.07 2.69 15.53
CA GLN A 59 2.51 1.43 14.96
C GLN A 59 2.94 1.60 13.52
N ILE A 60 3.86 0.74 13.11
CA ILE A 60 4.28 0.58 11.72
C ILE A 60 4.01 -0.87 11.33
N ALA A 61 3.28 -1.07 10.24
CA ALA A 61 3.18 -2.36 9.56
C ALA A 61 4.09 -2.38 8.34
N PHE A 62 4.67 -3.52 8.03
CA PHE A 62 5.64 -3.70 6.94
C PHE A 62 5.65 -5.16 6.49
N ALA A 63 6.17 -5.41 5.28
CA ALA A 63 6.43 -6.75 4.79
C ALA A 63 7.84 -7.20 5.20
N SER A 64 8.02 -8.47 5.57
CA SER A 64 9.34 -9.03 5.88
C SER A 64 9.46 -10.46 5.35
N ASP A 65 10.57 -10.78 4.70
CA ASP A 65 10.84 -12.10 4.10
C ASP A 65 11.51 -13.09 5.07
N ARG A 66 11.59 -12.76 6.36
CA ARG A 66 12.32 -13.52 7.39
C ARG A 66 11.88 -14.99 7.55
N ASN A 67 10.75 -15.36 6.95
CA ASN A 67 10.18 -16.70 6.98
C ASN A 67 10.11 -17.37 5.60
N GLY A 68 10.82 -16.85 4.59
CA GLY A 68 10.98 -17.45 3.26
C GLY A 68 10.19 -16.76 2.14
N ASN A 69 9.14 -16.02 2.49
CA ASN A 69 8.36 -15.13 1.64
C ASN A 69 7.92 -13.91 2.46
N PHE A 70 7.42 -12.87 1.79
CA PHE A 70 6.92 -11.69 2.50
C PHE A 70 5.64 -12.01 3.26
N ASP A 71 5.71 -11.93 4.58
CA ASP A 71 4.54 -11.84 5.46
C ASP A 71 4.40 -10.44 6.02
N LEU A 72 3.22 -10.12 6.54
CA LEU A 72 2.96 -8.88 7.24
C LEU A 72 3.42 -8.95 8.69
N PHE A 73 4.15 -7.92 9.10
CA PHE A 73 4.56 -7.69 10.48
C PHE A 73 4.08 -6.32 10.95
N VAL A 74 3.89 -6.20 12.26
CA VAL A 74 3.61 -4.93 12.92
C VAL A 74 4.51 -4.73 14.14
N MET A 75 4.96 -3.51 14.36
CA MET A 75 5.76 -3.10 15.52
C MET A 75 5.35 -1.72 16.02
N SER A 76 5.85 -1.34 17.19
CA SER A 76 5.75 0.06 17.66
C SER A 76 6.49 0.99 16.71
N ALA A 77 5.99 2.22 16.54
CA ALA A 77 6.63 3.27 15.75
C ALA A 77 8.01 3.68 16.28
N ASP A 78 8.31 3.37 17.54
CA ASP A 78 9.63 3.56 18.14
C ASP A 78 10.55 2.33 18.00
N GLY A 79 10.11 1.33 17.23
CA GLY A 79 10.82 0.06 17.02
C GLY A 79 10.52 -0.98 18.10
N GLY A 80 11.37 -2.00 18.20
CA GLY A 80 11.21 -3.11 19.13
C GLY A 80 10.71 -4.39 18.45
N ALA A 81 10.23 -5.34 19.25
CA ALA A 81 9.84 -6.66 18.76
C ALA A 81 8.64 -6.56 17.82
N ALA A 82 8.83 -7.00 16.56
CA ALA A 82 7.77 -7.08 15.58
C ALA A 82 6.97 -8.38 15.73
N ARG A 83 5.65 -8.29 15.59
CA ARG A 83 4.73 -9.44 15.59
C ARG A 83 4.28 -9.75 14.16
N ARG A 84 4.39 -11.02 13.77
CA ARG A 84 3.87 -11.54 12.50
C ARG A 84 2.34 -11.59 12.53
N LEU A 85 1.70 -11.17 11.46
CA LEU A 85 0.24 -11.13 11.32
C LEU A 85 -0.32 -12.21 10.39
N THR A 86 0.45 -12.57 9.37
CA THR A 86 0.04 -13.48 8.30
C THR A 86 1.07 -14.59 8.10
N THR A 87 0.65 -15.70 7.49
CA THR A 87 1.48 -16.91 7.34
C THR A 87 1.26 -17.63 6.01
N HIS A 88 0.74 -16.93 5.00
CA HIS A 88 0.45 -17.54 3.71
C HIS A 88 1.74 -17.77 2.92
N SER A 89 1.76 -18.73 1.99
CA SER A 89 2.96 -19.02 1.17
C SER A 89 3.19 -18.04 0.02
N ALA A 90 2.21 -17.19 -0.28
CA ALA A 90 2.35 -16.10 -1.26
C ALA A 90 2.96 -14.87 -0.58
N SER A 91 3.65 -14.02 -1.35
CA SER A 91 4.12 -12.73 -0.83
C SER A 91 2.95 -11.77 -0.58
N GLU A 92 2.96 -11.13 0.57
CA GLU A 92 1.93 -10.20 1.04
C GLU A 92 2.56 -8.84 1.31
N ILE A 93 2.03 -7.78 0.67
CA ILE A 93 2.59 -6.43 0.76
C ILE A 93 1.54 -5.49 1.36
N PRO A 94 1.82 -4.82 2.49
CA PRO A 94 0.83 -3.94 3.12
C PRO A 94 0.56 -2.72 2.24
N SER A 95 -0.72 -2.34 2.16
CA SER A 95 -1.18 -1.17 1.43
C SER A 95 -1.56 -0.03 2.37
N THR A 96 -2.40 -0.30 3.38
CA THR A 96 -2.85 0.73 4.34
C THR A 96 -3.44 0.14 5.61
N PHE A 97 -3.46 0.90 6.71
CA PHE A 97 -4.39 0.63 7.80
C PHE A 97 -5.80 1.13 7.41
N THR A 98 -6.83 0.48 7.93
CA THR A 98 -8.18 1.05 7.99
C THR A 98 -8.20 2.28 8.91
N THR A 99 -9.13 3.20 8.68
CA THR A 99 -9.20 4.48 9.44
C THR A 99 -9.44 4.29 10.94
N ASP A 100 -10.10 3.21 11.32
CA ASP A 100 -10.30 2.79 12.70
C ASP A 100 -9.08 2.09 13.33
N GLY A 101 -8.04 1.80 12.54
CA GLY A 101 -6.81 1.13 12.98
C GLY A 101 -6.98 -0.35 13.29
N ASN A 102 -8.12 -0.98 12.97
CA ASN A 102 -8.39 -2.37 13.33
C ASN A 102 -7.82 -3.38 12.34
N TYR A 103 -7.64 -3.00 11.08
CA TYR A 103 -7.17 -3.88 10.01
C TYR A 103 -6.03 -3.25 9.21
N ILE A 104 -5.21 -4.11 8.62
CA ILE A 104 -4.26 -3.76 7.56
C ILE A 104 -4.79 -4.36 6.27
N LEU A 105 -5.00 -3.51 5.27
CA LEU A 105 -5.19 -3.90 3.88
C LEU A 105 -3.84 -4.20 3.24
N PHE A 106 -3.78 -5.22 2.40
CA PHE A 106 -2.57 -5.67 1.73
C PHE A 106 -2.87 -6.32 0.39
N SER A 107 -1.87 -6.34 -0.50
CA SER A 107 -1.95 -7.04 -1.77
C SER A 107 -1.31 -8.41 -1.68
N ALA A 108 -1.96 -9.42 -2.27
CA ALA A 108 -1.44 -10.78 -2.34
C ALA A 108 -2.06 -11.57 -3.50
N SER A 109 -1.41 -12.66 -3.91
CA SER A 109 -1.95 -13.62 -4.88
C SER A 109 -2.35 -14.92 -4.19
N ILE A 110 -3.50 -14.93 -3.50
CA ILE A 110 -3.95 -16.05 -2.65
C ILE A 110 -5.02 -16.88 -3.37
N GLN A 111 -6.26 -16.39 -3.45
CA GLN A 111 -7.38 -17.12 -4.02
C GLN A 111 -8.46 -16.18 -4.59
N ASP A 112 -8.82 -16.40 -5.85
CA ASP A 112 -9.89 -15.70 -6.55
C ASP A 112 -11.28 -16.04 -5.94
N PRO A 113 -12.24 -15.11 -5.88
CA PRO A 113 -13.63 -15.47 -5.56
C PRO A 113 -14.20 -16.38 -6.65
N ALA A 114 -15.13 -17.26 -6.28
CA ALA A 114 -15.65 -18.32 -7.16
C ALA A 114 -16.33 -17.82 -8.45
N ASN A 115 -16.66 -16.52 -8.53
CA ASN A 115 -17.29 -15.88 -9.66
C ASN A 115 -16.31 -15.08 -10.55
N SER A 116 -15.02 -15.14 -10.27
CA SER A 116 -13.97 -14.47 -11.04
C SER A 116 -13.22 -15.45 -11.93
N ALA A 117 -12.75 -14.95 -13.06
CA ALA A 117 -11.99 -15.69 -14.05
C ALA A 117 -10.60 -15.07 -14.29
N LEU A 118 -10.20 -14.10 -13.46
CA LEU A 118 -8.97 -13.34 -13.64
C LEU A 118 -7.73 -14.11 -13.15
N PHE A 119 -7.88 -15.01 -12.18
CA PHE A 119 -6.83 -15.76 -11.49
C PHE A 119 -5.69 -14.86 -10.97
N PRO A 120 -5.50 -14.70 -9.65
CA PRO A 120 -4.48 -13.79 -9.15
C PRO A 120 -3.07 -14.23 -9.58
N THR A 121 -2.27 -13.27 -10.02
CA THR A 121 -0.84 -13.47 -10.34
C THR A 121 0.02 -12.49 -9.55
N SER A 122 1.34 -12.68 -9.55
CA SER A 122 2.27 -11.73 -8.91
C SER A 122 2.19 -10.32 -9.50
N ALA A 123 1.75 -10.16 -10.75
CA ALA A 123 1.54 -8.87 -11.39
C ALA A 123 0.10 -8.35 -11.24
N MET A 124 -0.85 -9.19 -10.81
CA MET A 124 -2.26 -8.84 -10.68
C MET A 124 -2.76 -9.40 -9.36
N THR A 125 -2.14 -8.94 -8.28
CA THR A 125 -2.52 -9.28 -6.91
C THR A 125 -3.87 -8.67 -6.56
N GLU A 126 -4.61 -9.34 -5.70
CA GLU A 126 -5.90 -8.87 -5.19
C GLU A 126 -5.73 -8.17 -3.84
N LEU A 127 -6.78 -7.50 -3.38
CA LEU A 127 -6.77 -6.76 -2.11
C LEU A 127 -7.40 -7.60 -1.00
N TYR A 128 -6.65 -7.79 0.07
CA TYR A 128 -7.05 -8.50 1.28
C TYR A 128 -6.93 -7.60 2.51
N LYS A 129 -7.45 -8.07 3.64
CA LYS A 129 -7.26 -7.46 4.95
C LYS A 129 -6.99 -8.51 6.03
N VAL A 130 -6.21 -8.14 7.04
CA VAL A 130 -5.97 -8.92 8.26
C VAL A 130 -6.18 -8.04 9.50
N PRO A 131 -6.73 -8.57 10.61
CA PRO A 131 -6.78 -7.83 11.86
C PRO A 131 -5.37 -7.42 12.31
N VAL A 132 -5.21 -6.22 12.86
CA VAL A 132 -3.93 -5.76 13.42
C VAL A 132 -3.48 -6.66 14.57
N THR A 133 -4.40 -7.30 15.28
CA THR A 133 -4.12 -8.31 16.33
C THR A 133 -3.70 -9.68 15.77
N GLY A 134 -3.66 -9.84 14.45
CA GLY A 134 -3.47 -11.12 13.77
C GLY A 134 -4.77 -11.93 13.70
N GLY A 135 -4.82 -12.92 12.82
CA GLY A 135 -5.97 -13.79 12.68
C GLY A 135 -6.28 -14.13 11.22
N ARG A 136 -7.57 -14.37 10.94
CA ARG A 136 -8.02 -14.76 9.61
C ARG A 136 -7.89 -13.59 8.62
N THR A 137 -7.33 -13.91 7.46
CA THR A 137 -7.33 -13.01 6.31
C THR A 137 -8.68 -13.05 5.58
N GLU A 138 -9.15 -11.89 5.13
CA GLU A 138 -10.40 -11.73 4.37
C GLU A 138 -10.11 -10.98 3.07
N GLN A 139 -10.72 -11.41 1.97
CA GLN A 139 -10.62 -10.69 0.70
C GLN A 139 -11.52 -9.44 0.75
N VAL A 140 -10.98 -8.33 0.25
CA VAL A 140 -11.69 -7.04 0.11
C VAL A 140 -12.13 -6.83 -1.33
N LEU A 141 -11.20 -6.97 -2.29
CA LEU A 141 -11.49 -6.90 -3.72
C LEU A 141 -10.80 -8.08 -4.43
N GLY A 142 -11.56 -8.81 -5.26
CA GLY A 142 -11.04 -9.84 -6.17
C GLY A 142 -10.45 -9.26 -7.47
N THR A 143 -10.20 -7.96 -7.51
CA THR A 143 -9.55 -7.26 -8.62
C THR A 143 -8.33 -6.50 -8.11
N PRO A 144 -7.31 -6.28 -8.95
CA PRO A 144 -6.13 -5.52 -8.53
C PRO A 144 -6.46 -4.09 -8.13
N ALA A 145 -6.07 -3.73 -6.92
CA ALA A 145 -6.19 -2.39 -6.35
C ALA A 145 -4.91 -2.04 -5.59
N GLU A 146 -4.10 -1.15 -6.16
CA GLU A 146 -2.83 -0.71 -5.60
C GLU A 146 -2.96 0.69 -4.97
N MET A 147 -2.03 1.02 -4.07
CA MET A 147 -1.93 2.36 -3.46
C MET A 147 -3.23 2.87 -2.80
N VAL A 148 -3.89 2.03 -2.01
CA VAL A 148 -5.18 2.34 -1.38
C VAL A 148 -5.07 3.56 -0.46
N CYS A 149 -5.97 4.52 -0.60
CA CYS A 149 -6.08 5.70 0.25
C CYS A 149 -7.55 5.91 0.69
N PHE A 150 -7.84 5.64 1.97
CA PHE A 150 -9.17 5.86 2.54
C PHE A 150 -9.51 7.34 2.64
N ASP A 151 -10.79 7.66 2.47
CA ASP A 151 -11.33 8.92 2.95
C ASP A 151 -11.36 8.96 4.48
N LYS A 152 -11.66 10.11 5.08
CA LYS A 152 -11.68 10.26 6.55
C LYS A 152 -12.70 9.35 7.24
N SER A 153 -13.82 9.04 6.57
CA SER A 153 -14.84 8.16 7.15
C SER A 153 -14.45 6.68 7.09
N GLY A 154 -13.55 6.30 6.20
CA GLY A 154 -13.19 4.89 5.93
C GLY A 154 -14.22 4.14 5.09
N LYS A 155 -15.28 4.81 4.64
CA LYS A 155 -16.35 4.21 3.83
C LYS A 155 -15.97 4.13 2.36
N THR A 156 -15.09 5.01 1.90
CA THR A 156 -14.62 5.05 0.53
C THR A 156 -13.10 5.03 0.49
N PHE A 157 -12.52 4.53 -0.59
CA PHE A 157 -11.09 4.66 -0.83
C PHE A 157 -10.76 4.87 -2.29
N LEU A 158 -9.69 5.62 -2.52
CA LEU A 158 -9.01 5.70 -3.80
C LEU A 158 -8.11 4.48 -3.97
N TYR A 159 -7.95 4.04 -5.20
CA TYR A 159 -6.92 3.08 -5.59
C TYR A 159 -6.53 3.33 -7.04
N GLN A 160 -5.34 2.89 -7.44
CA GLN A 160 -5.00 2.73 -8.85
C GLN A 160 -5.24 1.28 -9.25
N ASP A 161 -5.84 1.04 -10.41
CA ASP A 161 -6.05 -0.32 -10.88
C ASP A 161 -4.77 -0.94 -11.46
N ARG A 162 -4.84 -2.23 -11.79
CA ARG A 162 -3.82 -2.89 -12.60
C ARG A 162 -4.48 -3.89 -13.54
N LYS A 163 -4.48 -3.54 -14.83
CA LYS A 163 -5.20 -4.27 -15.89
C LYS A 163 -4.32 -5.31 -16.59
N GLY A 164 -3.01 -5.26 -16.39
CA GLY A 164 -2.04 -6.15 -17.03
C GLY A 164 -0.60 -5.91 -16.57
N PHE A 165 0.34 -6.59 -17.22
CA PHE A 165 1.76 -6.37 -17.00
C PHE A 165 2.21 -5.07 -17.65
N GLU A 166 2.72 -4.14 -16.85
CA GLU A 166 3.22 -2.85 -17.31
C GLU A 166 4.61 -2.54 -16.76
N ASP A 167 5.45 -1.90 -17.58
CA ASP A 167 6.73 -1.34 -17.16
C ASP A 167 6.53 0.10 -16.67
N GLU A 168 6.62 0.29 -15.36
CA GLU A 168 6.40 1.59 -14.71
C GLU A 168 7.40 2.69 -15.11
N TRP A 169 8.50 2.33 -15.79
CA TRP A 169 9.53 3.24 -16.30
C TRP A 169 9.30 3.67 -17.74
N ARG A 170 8.28 3.12 -18.42
CA ARG A 170 7.93 3.52 -19.77
C ARG A 170 7.20 4.87 -19.75
N LYS A 171 7.95 5.92 -20.07
CA LYS A 171 7.41 7.29 -20.20
C LYS A 171 6.43 7.40 -21.36
N HIS A 172 5.42 8.26 -21.20
CA HIS A 172 4.41 8.57 -22.23
C HIS A 172 3.67 7.33 -22.77
N HIS A 173 3.61 6.25 -21.99
CA HIS A 173 2.93 5.05 -22.42
C HIS A 173 1.43 5.32 -22.55
N THR A 174 0.85 4.92 -23.68
CA THR A 174 -0.59 4.89 -23.88
C THR A 174 -1.02 3.51 -24.39
N SER A 175 -1.92 2.85 -23.67
CA SER A 175 -2.46 1.55 -24.06
C SER A 175 -3.68 1.18 -23.21
N SER A 176 -4.31 0.04 -23.52
CA SER A 176 -5.45 -0.46 -22.75
C SER A 176 -5.08 -0.95 -21.34
N ILE A 177 -3.79 -1.11 -21.03
CA ILE A 177 -3.33 -1.58 -19.72
C ILE A 177 -2.83 -0.46 -18.82
N THR A 178 -2.84 0.79 -19.30
CA THR A 178 -2.44 1.92 -18.46
C THR A 178 -3.38 2.08 -17.28
N ARG A 179 -2.82 2.47 -16.15
CA ARG A 179 -3.54 2.56 -14.87
C ARG A 179 -4.40 3.80 -14.79
N ASP A 180 -5.59 3.61 -14.25
CA ASP A 180 -6.52 4.68 -13.89
C ASP A 180 -6.61 4.83 -12.37
N VAL A 181 -7.04 6.00 -11.92
CA VAL A 181 -7.45 6.24 -10.53
C VAL A 181 -8.95 6.01 -10.40
N TRP A 182 -9.31 5.19 -9.42
CA TRP A 182 -10.67 4.81 -9.12
C TRP A 182 -11.06 5.19 -7.70
N LEU A 183 -12.35 5.46 -7.50
CA LEU A 183 -12.99 5.57 -6.19
C LEU A 183 -13.87 4.34 -5.96
N TYR A 184 -13.65 3.66 -4.83
CA TYR A 184 -14.48 2.55 -4.36
C TYR A 184 -15.34 2.99 -3.18
N ASP A 185 -16.62 2.65 -3.21
CA ASP A 185 -17.57 2.80 -2.11
C ASP A 185 -17.85 1.43 -1.48
N SER A 186 -17.41 1.25 -0.23
CA SER A 186 -17.54 -0.03 0.48
C SER A 186 -18.96 -0.33 0.98
N GLU A 187 -19.86 0.65 1.03
CA GLU A 187 -21.23 0.44 1.50
C GLU A 187 -22.09 -0.24 0.42
N ASN A 188 -21.79 -0.01 -0.85
CA ASN A 188 -22.56 -0.54 -1.98
C ASN A 188 -21.71 -1.27 -3.04
N GLY A 189 -20.39 -1.34 -2.87
CA GLY A 189 -19.47 -2.01 -3.79
C GLY A 189 -19.26 -1.27 -5.11
N LYS A 190 -19.62 0.01 -5.22
CA LYS A 190 -19.52 0.77 -6.46
C LYS A 190 -18.09 1.24 -6.72
N HIS A 191 -17.60 0.97 -7.92
CA HIS A 191 -16.37 1.54 -8.46
C HIS A 191 -16.70 2.71 -9.41
N THR A 192 -16.00 3.83 -9.26
CA THR A 192 -16.12 5.00 -10.14
C THR A 192 -14.74 5.38 -10.69
N ASN A 193 -14.55 5.30 -12.00
CA ASN A 193 -13.30 5.74 -12.64
C ASN A 193 -13.24 7.27 -12.61
N LEU A 194 -12.21 7.84 -11.99
CA LEU A 194 -12.05 9.28 -11.84
C LEU A 194 -11.25 9.91 -12.99
N THR A 195 -10.40 9.13 -13.65
CA THR A 195 -9.44 9.64 -14.64
C THR A 195 -9.82 9.32 -16.08
N ALA A 196 -10.29 8.10 -16.33
CA ALA A 196 -10.65 7.56 -17.64
C ALA A 196 -9.67 7.99 -18.74
N HIS A 197 -8.38 7.73 -18.51
CA HIS A 197 -7.29 8.30 -19.29
C HIS A 197 -6.52 7.23 -20.06
N ALA A 198 -6.00 7.59 -21.24
CA ALA A 198 -5.24 6.68 -22.09
C ALA A 198 -3.79 6.46 -21.63
N GLY A 199 -3.27 7.32 -20.75
CA GLY A 199 -1.94 7.24 -20.14
C GLY A 199 -1.98 6.75 -18.68
N GLU A 200 -0.84 6.77 -18.00
CA GLU A 200 -0.71 6.32 -16.61
C GLU A 200 -1.13 7.39 -15.61
N ASP A 201 -2.06 7.05 -14.73
CA ASP A 201 -2.40 7.80 -13.52
C ASP A 201 -2.16 6.94 -12.27
N ARG A 202 -1.38 7.45 -11.32
CA ARG A 202 -0.79 6.67 -10.21
C ARG A 202 -0.78 7.40 -8.88
N ASN A 203 -0.54 6.67 -7.79
CA ASN A 203 -0.33 7.19 -6.44
C ASN A 203 -1.43 8.15 -5.97
N PRO A 204 -2.73 7.78 -6.06
CA PRO A 204 -3.80 8.66 -5.66
C PRO A 204 -3.84 8.87 -4.14
N VAL A 205 -4.06 10.10 -3.71
CA VAL A 205 -4.23 10.47 -2.30
C VAL A 205 -5.33 11.50 -2.12
N PHE A 206 -6.11 11.36 -1.05
CA PHE A 206 -7.01 12.43 -0.61
C PHE A 206 -6.22 13.58 0.01
N ALA A 207 -6.62 14.80 -0.31
CA ALA A 207 -6.16 15.99 0.38
C ALA A 207 -6.75 16.06 1.81
N PRO A 208 -6.16 16.86 2.71
CA PRO A 208 -6.68 17.03 4.07
C PRO A 208 -8.10 17.58 4.16
N ASP A 209 -8.64 18.19 3.11
CA ASP A 209 -10.03 18.64 3.04
C ASP A 209 -11.03 17.47 2.88
N GLY A 210 -10.55 16.28 2.49
CA GLY A 210 -11.36 15.10 2.21
C GLY A 210 -12.18 15.17 0.91
N GLN A 211 -11.95 16.16 0.06
CA GLN A 211 -12.70 16.43 -1.17
C GLN A 211 -11.80 16.47 -2.40
N THR A 212 -10.58 16.97 -2.26
CA THR A 212 -9.62 17.08 -3.35
C THR A 212 -8.80 15.80 -3.46
N VAL A 213 -8.54 15.35 -4.69
CA VAL A 213 -7.69 14.19 -5.00
C VAL A 213 -6.43 14.65 -5.71
N TYR A 214 -5.27 14.24 -5.21
CA TYR A 214 -3.99 14.38 -5.90
C TYR A 214 -3.53 13.02 -6.42
N PHE A 215 -2.88 13.00 -7.57
CA PHE A 215 -2.31 11.80 -8.17
C PHE A 215 -1.20 12.21 -9.14
N LEU A 216 -0.32 11.27 -9.50
CA LEU A 216 0.70 11.44 -10.52
C LEU A 216 0.11 11.07 -11.88
N SER A 217 0.44 11.85 -12.92
CA SER A 217 -0.15 11.69 -14.25
C SER A 217 0.92 11.86 -15.32
N GLU A 218 0.93 10.98 -16.32
CA GLU A 218 1.78 11.11 -17.52
C GLU A 218 1.15 11.99 -18.63
N ARG A 219 0.05 12.71 -18.33
CA ARG A 219 -0.68 13.53 -19.32
C ARG A 219 0.20 14.55 -20.05
N ASP A 220 1.17 15.13 -19.35
CA ASP A 220 2.03 16.20 -19.87
C ASP A 220 3.53 15.84 -19.89
N GLY A 221 3.87 14.56 -19.65
CA GLY A 221 5.24 14.05 -19.61
C GLY A 221 5.99 14.28 -18.31
#